data_AF-G5QBW3-F1
#
_entry.id   AF-G5QBW3-F1
#
_cell.length_a   1.000
_cell.length_b   1.000
_cell.length_c   1.000
_cell.angle_alpha   90.00
_cell.angle_beta   90.00
_cell.angle_gamma   90.00
#
_symmetry.space_group_name_H-M   'P 1'
#
loop_
_entity.id
_entity.type
_entity.pdbx_description
1 polymer ?
#
loop_
_entity_poly.entity_id
_entity_poly.type
_entity_poly.pdbx_seq_one_letter_code
_entity_poly.pdbx_strand_id
1 'polypeptide(L)' 'MNDVSKASLPKAIFLMGPTASGKTALAIELRKVLPVELISVDSALIYRGMDIGTAKPNADELKAAPYYSIPIW' A
#
# COMPACT_ATOMS: atom_id res chain seq x y z
N MET A 1 28.70 30.82 7.34
CA MET A 1 28.30 29.44 7.68
C MET A 1 26.79 29.39 7.52
N ASN A 2 26.30 28.87 6.40
CA ASN A 2 24.87 28.89 6.07
C ASN A 2 24.17 27.77 6.84
N ASP A 3 23.35 28.17 7.79
CA ASP A 3 22.46 27.32 8.55
C ASP A 3 21.29 26.91 7.65
N VAL A 4 21.48 25.84 6.86
CA VAL A 4 20.39 25.19 6.14
C VAL A 4 19.56 24.47 7.20
N SER A 5 18.57 25.18 7.74
CA SER A 5 17.51 24.61 8.57
C SER A 5 17.02 23.32 7.90
N LYS A 6 17.30 22.18 8.52
CA LYS A 6 17.03 20.86 7.97
C LYS A 6 15.51 20.68 7.91
N ALA A 7 14.89 21.07 6.80
CA ALA A 7 13.47 20.92 6.59
C ALA A 7 13.08 19.45 6.84
N SER A 8 12.07 19.23 7.67
CA SER A 8 11.57 17.90 7.97
C SER A 8 11.06 17.25 6.69
N LEU A 9 11.62 16.10 6.33
CA LEU A 9 11.12 15.31 5.22
C LEU A 9 9.74 14.71 5.55
N PRO A 10 8.88 14.46 4.54
CA PRO A 10 7.64 13.73 4.74
C PRO A 10 7.93 12.33 5.29
N LYS A 11 7.07 11.86 6.21
CA LYS A 11 7.20 10.51 6.80
C LYS A 11 6.63 9.48 5.84
N ALA A 12 7.30 8.34 5.73
CA ALA A 12 6.86 7.20 4.94
C ALA A 12 7.06 5.89 5.71
N ILE A 13 6.16 4.93 5.50
CA ILE A 13 6.22 3.59 6.10
C ILE A 13 6.37 2.57 4.98
N PHE A 14 7.35 1.69 5.10
CA PHE A 14 7.60 0.62 4.14
C PHE A 14 7.19 -0.70 4.77
N LEU A 15 6.19 -1.35 4.19
CA LEU A 15 5.70 -2.64 4.66
C LEU A 15 6.16 -3.76 3.71
N MET A 16 7.22 -4.46 4.10
CA MET A 16 7.88 -5.49 3.29
C MET A 16 7.69 -6.89 3.87
N GLY A 17 7.86 -7.92 3.03
CA GLY A 17 7.71 -9.33 3.43
C GLY A 17 7.35 -10.23 2.23
N PRO A 18 7.49 -11.56 2.38
CA PRO A 18 7.24 -12.51 1.30
C PRO A 18 5.76 -12.55 0.87
N THR A 19 5.46 -13.08 -0.32
CA THR A 19 4.09 -13.31 -0.76
C THR A 19 3.33 -14.18 0.26
N ALA A 20 2.04 -13.92 0.43
CA ALA A 20 1.17 -14.57 1.43
C ALA A 20 1.52 -14.32 2.92
N SER A 21 2.41 -13.39 3.24
CA SER A 21 2.74 -13.05 4.64
C SER A 21 1.74 -12.11 5.35
N GLY A 22 0.58 -11.85 4.75
CA GLY A 22 -0.48 -11.01 5.36
C GLY A 22 -0.26 -9.49 5.31
N LYS A 23 0.68 -8.98 4.49
CA LYS A 23 0.97 -7.53 4.39
C LYS A 23 -0.25 -6.68 4.07
N THR A 24 -1.10 -7.15 3.16
CA THR A 24 -2.33 -6.44 2.77
C THR A 24 -3.25 -6.24 3.97
N ALA A 25 -3.49 -7.31 4.76
CA ALA A 25 -4.31 -7.22 5.96
C ALA A 25 -3.73 -6.22 6.98
N LEU A 26 -2.41 -6.25 7.22
CA LEU A 26 -1.76 -5.30 8.11
C LEU A 26 -1.83 -3.85 7.60
N ALA A 27 -1.69 -3.63 6.29
CA ALA A 27 -1.81 -2.30 5.69
C ALA A 27 -3.23 -1.72 5.85
N ILE A 28 -4.27 -2.55 5.71
CA ILE A 28 -5.66 -2.15 5.96
C ILE A 28 -5.86 -1.74 7.42
N GLU A 29 -5.37 -2.54 8.37
CA GLU A 29 -5.47 -2.19 9.79
C GLU A 29 -4.68 -0.91 10.14
N LEU A 30 -3.49 -0.72 9.56
CA LEU A 30 -2.69 0.49 9.74
C LEU A 30 -3.43 1.76 9.30
N ARG A 31 -4.20 1.69 8.20
CA ARG A 31 -5.00 2.83 7.72
C ARG A 31 -6.15 3.20 8.66
N LYS A 32 -6.66 2.26 9.46
CA LYS A 32 -7.71 2.54 10.46
C LYS A 32 -7.18 3.36 11.64
N VAL A 33 -5.89 3.25 11.94
CA VAL A 33 -5.27 3.88 13.12
C VAL A 33 -4.34 5.05 12.79
N LEU A 34 -3.87 5.15 11.54
CA LEU A 34 -3.00 6.23 11.07
C LEU A 34 -3.58 6.93 9.84
N PRO A 35 -3.41 8.25 9.71
CA PRO A 35 -3.82 9.00 8.52
C PRO A 35 -2.82 8.78 7.37
N VAL A 36 -2.77 7.55 6.85
CA VAL A 36 -1.81 7.13 5.82
C VAL A 36 -2.52 6.69 4.55
N GLU A 37 -1.92 6.98 3.41
CA GLU A 37 -2.34 6.49 2.10
C GLU A 37 -1.62 5.18 1.77
N LEU A 38 -2.36 4.21 1.22
CA LEU A 38 -1.79 2.93 0.83
C LEU A 38 -1.35 2.97 -0.63
N ILE A 39 -0.08 2.69 -0.86
CA ILE A 39 0.53 2.62 -2.18
C ILE A 39 1.00 1.17 -2.40
N SER A 40 0.46 0.51 -3.41
CA SER A 40 0.92 -0.82 -3.79
C SER A 40 2.26 -0.73 -4.52
N VAL A 41 3.21 -1.58 -4.15
CA VAL A 41 4.56 -1.68 -4.77
C VAL A 41 4.80 -3.09 -5.32
N ASP A 42 3.73 -3.83 -5.62
CA ASP A 42 3.82 -5.17 -6.20
C ASP A 42 3.65 -5.08 -7.72
N SER A 43 4.70 -5.47 -8.46
CA SER A 43 4.70 -5.48 -9.92
C SER A 43 3.71 -6.47 -10.54
N ALA A 44 3.19 -7.44 -9.77
CA ALA A 44 2.21 -8.40 -10.25
C ALA A 44 0.77 -7.85 -10.17
N LEU A 45 0.49 -6.92 -9.25
CA LEU A 45 -0.86 -6.39 -9.02
C LEU A 45 -1.36 -5.45 -10.14
N ILE A 46 -0.49 -5.04 -11.06
CA ILE A 46 -0.83 -4.20 -12.22
C ILE A 46 -1.47 -5.00 -13.38
N TYR A 47 -1.31 -6.33 -13.42
CA TYR A 47 -1.81 -7.15 -14.52
C TYR A 47 -3.32 -7.41 -14.40
N ARG A 48 -4.08 -7.10 -15.46
CA ARG A 48 -5.54 -7.33 -15.51
C ARG A 48 -5.84 -8.82 -15.71
N GLY A 49 -6.85 -9.34 -15.00
CA GLY A 49 -7.30 -10.74 -15.11
C GLY A 49 -6.47 -11.79 -14.38
N MET A 50 -5.48 -11.39 -13.56
CA MET A 50 -4.62 -12.29 -12.78
C MET A 50 -4.93 -12.25 -11.27
N ASP A 51 -6.20 -12.17 -10.90
CA ASP A 51 -6.60 -11.75 -9.54
C ASP A 51 -6.29 -12.83 -8.48
N ILE A 52 -6.49 -14.11 -8.81
CA ILE A 52 -6.25 -15.25 -7.89
C ILE A 52 -4.75 -15.49 -7.69
N GLY A 53 -3.96 -15.51 -8.76
CA GLY A 53 -2.53 -15.82 -8.70
C GLY A 53 -1.67 -14.71 -8.10
N THR A 54 -2.19 -13.47 -8.07
CA THR A 54 -1.47 -12.30 -7.55
C THR A 54 -1.97 -11.84 -6.19
N ALA A 55 -2.92 -12.56 -5.59
CA ALA A 55 -3.55 -12.21 -4.32
C ALA A 55 -4.04 -10.75 -4.27
N LYS A 56 -4.72 -10.32 -5.36
CA LYS A 56 -5.33 -8.98 -5.38
C LYS A 56 -6.34 -8.83 -4.25
N PRO A 57 -6.36 -7.66 -3.58
CA PRO A 57 -7.40 -7.38 -2.60
C PRO A 57 -8.78 -7.41 -3.27
N ASN A 58 -9.78 -7.97 -2.57
CA ASN A 58 -11.13 -8.02 -3.10
C ASN A 58 -11.82 -6.64 -3.06
N ALA A 59 -13.02 -6.54 -3.64
CA ALA A 59 -13.73 -5.27 -3.77
C ALA A 59 -14.08 -4.62 -2.40
N ASP A 60 -14.30 -5.42 -1.36
CA ASP A 60 -14.62 -4.90 -0.03
C ASP A 60 -13.37 -4.38 0.69
N GLU A 61 -12.24 -5.05 0.50
CA GLU A 61 -10.92 -4.59 0.99
C GLU A 61 -10.48 -3.29 0.30
N LEU A 62 -10.70 -3.17 -1.02
CA LEU A 62 -10.39 -1.94 -1.77
C LEU A 62 -11.29 -0.76 -1.36
N LYS A 63 -12.56 -1.02 -1.02
CA LYS A 63 -13.44 0.01 -0.46
C LYS A 63 -12.99 0.47 0.92
N ALA A 64 -12.55 -0.47 1.77
CA ALA A 64 -12.06 -0.17 3.11
C ALA A 64 -10.70 0.56 3.07
N ALA A 65 -9.86 0.22 2.10
CA ALA A 65 -8.55 0.83 1.93
C ALA A 65 -8.22 0.97 0.44
N PRO A 66 -8.50 2.15 -0.16
CA PRO A 66 -8.13 2.41 -1.55
C PRO A 66 -6.61 2.34 -1.70
N TYR A 67 -6.14 1.42 -2.55
CA TYR A 67 -4.74 1.31 -2.93
C TYR A 67 -4.51 2.10 -4.22
N TYR A 68 -3.54 3.01 -4.22
CA TYR A 68 -3.04 3.59 -5.46
C TYR A 68 -2.33 2.50 -6.30
N SER A 69 -2.58 2.50 -7.62
CA SER A 69 -2.00 1.59 -8.64
C SER A 69 -2.59 0.17 -8.78
N ILE A 70 -3.74 -0.14 -8.18
CA ILE A 70 -4.50 -1.37 -8.49
C ILE A 70 -5.65 -1.01 -9.45
N PRO A 71 -5.78 -1.65 -10.62
CA PRO A 71 -6.94 -1.45 -11.49
C PRO A 71 -8.21 -1.98 -10.81
N ILE A 72 -9.22 -1.12 -10.63
CA ILE A 72 -10.48 -1.37 -9.91
C ILE A 72 -11.67 -1.75 -10.82
N TRP A 73 -11.42 -2.18 -12.06
CA TRP A 73 -12.44 -2.51 -13.06
C TRP A 73 -12.12 -3.82 -13.77
#